data_AF-A0A3P7PXY5-F1
#
_entry.id   AF-A0A3P7PXY5-F1
#
_cell.length_a   1.000
_cell.length_b   1.000
_cell.length_c   1.000
_cell.angle_alpha   90.00
_cell.angle_beta   90.00
_cell.angle_gamma   90.00
#
_symmetry.space_group_name_H-M   'P 1'
#
loop_
_entity.id
_entity.type
_entity.pdbx_description
1 polymer ?
#
loop_
_entity_poly.entity_id
_entity_poly.type
_entity_poly.pdbx_seq_one_letter_code
_entity_poly.pdbx_strand_id
1 'polypeptide(L)'
;MWLVPYIFLLGMTTGEDVRFDCHPEPGASKEARTLTKSSGPMNPWGEDIKEIYFASHYFGKTLNVKIFVGGRYEPPLDLPREPSKSTEDLELTTYDEENPFYFTVSRESTQTKLWDTSLGE
;
A
#
# COMPACT_ATOMS: atom_id res chain seq x y z
N MET A 1 17.72 52.16 -29.08
CA MET A 1 18.80 51.86 -28.12
C MET A 1 18.17 51.11 -26.97
N TRP A 2 18.57 49.83 -26.76
CA TRP A 2 18.42 49.00 -25.53
C TRP A 2 17.00 48.48 -25.22
N LEU A 3 16.72 47.22 -24.85
CA LEU A 3 17.47 46.01 -24.45
C LEU A 3 16.55 44.78 -24.63
N VAL A 4 17.11 43.66 -25.06
CA VAL A 4 16.47 42.33 -24.96
C VAL A 4 16.93 41.69 -23.65
N PRO A 5 16.06 41.24 -22.73
CA PRO A 5 16.46 40.35 -21.67
C PRO A 5 16.20 38.91 -22.08
N TYR A 6 17.29 38.27 -22.48
CA TYR A 6 17.45 36.82 -22.53
C TYR A 6 17.41 36.31 -21.08
N ILE A 7 16.31 35.70 -20.65
CA ILE A 7 16.24 35.05 -19.33
C ILE A 7 15.98 33.56 -19.52
N PHE A 8 17.10 32.86 -19.36
CA PHE A 8 17.31 31.48 -18.93
C PHE A 8 16.04 30.64 -18.65
N LEU A 9 15.86 29.62 -19.49
CA LEU A 9 15.30 28.33 -19.11
C LEU A 9 16.05 27.81 -17.87
N LEU A 10 15.35 27.74 -16.74
CA LEU A 10 15.67 26.77 -15.69
C LEU A 10 14.49 25.81 -15.60
N GLY A 11 14.60 24.69 -16.32
CA GLY A 11 13.73 23.56 -16.09
C GLY A 11 14.00 23.03 -14.68
N MET A 12 13.05 23.24 -13.76
CA MET A 12 13.05 22.52 -12.49
C MET A 12 12.59 21.09 -12.80
N THR A 13 13.54 20.19 -13.04
CA THR A 13 13.28 18.76 -12.90
C THR A 13 13.19 18.51 -11.40
N THR A 14 12.00 18.29 -10.88
CA THR A 14 11.82 17.77 -9.52
C THR A 14 12.55 16.43 -9.47
N GLY A 15 13.65 16.35 -8.72
CA GLY A 15 14.23 15.08 -8.36
C GLY A 15 13.21 14.33 -7.53
N GLU A 16 12.79 13.15 -7.99
CA GLU A 16 11.95 12.26 -7.20
C GLU A 16 12.81 11.77 -6.03
N ASP A 17 12.55 12.31 -4.83
CA ASP A 17 13.21 11.86 -3.61
C ASP A 17 12.91 10.37 -3.40
N VAL A 18 13.97 9.57 -3.31
CA VAL A 18 13.88 8.15 -2.96
C VAL A 18 13.26 8.05 -1.58
N ARG A 19 12.06 7.48 -1.51
CA ARG A 19 11.28 7.33 -0.28
C ARG A 19 12.01 6.45 0.73
N PHE A 20 12.70 7.06 1.69
CA PHE A 20 13.36 6.35 2.79
C PHE A 20 12.41 6.13 4.00
N ASP A 21 11.23 6.75 3.97
CA ASP A 21 10.35 6.79 5.13
C ASP A 21 9.20 5.79 5.01
N CYS A 22 9.00 4.98 6.06
CA CYS A 22 7.92 3.99 6.21
C CYS A 22 6.50 4.60 6.30
N HIS A 23 6.30 5.84 5.85
CA HIS A 23 4.97 6.45 5.84
C HIS A 23 4.05 5.70 4.87
N PRO A 24 2.74 5.65 5.12
CA PRO A 24 1.77 5.17 4.13
C PRO A 24 1.79 6.06 2.87
N GLU A 25 1.49 5.48 1.72
CA GLU A 25 1.46 6.20 0.43
C GLU A 25 0.58 7.45 0.52
N PRO A 26 1.01 8.61 -0.04
CA PRO A 26 0.17 9.80 -0.08
C PRO A 26 -1.09 9.47 -0.89
N GLY A 27 -2.22 9.30 -0.19
CA GLY A 27 -3.49 8.88 -0.76
C GLY A 27 -3.95 7.48 -0.35
N ALA A 28 -3.12 6.68 0.34
CA ALA A 28 -3.56 5.44 0.98
C ALA A 28 -4.83 5.69 1.80
N SER A 29 -5.70 4.68 1.88
CA SER A 29 -6.82 4.67 2.82
C SER A 29 -6.34 5.33 4.11
N LYS A 30 -6.97 6.46 4.47
CA LYS A 30 -6.46 7.38 5.50
C LYS A 30 -6.37 6.73 6.89
N GLU A 31 -6.85 5.50 7.00
CA GLU A 31 -6.97 4.70 8.20
C GLU A 31 -6.22 3.38 7.97
N ALA A 32 -4.91 3.39 8.25
CA ALA A 32 -4.20 2.14 8.46
C ALA A 32 -4.84 1.43 9.66
N ARG A 33 -5.35 0.21 9.47
CA ARG A 33 -6.02 -0.59 10.50
C ARG A 33 -4.99 -1.25 11.39
N THR A 34 -5.13 -1.12 12.72
CA THR A 34 -4.26 -1.82 13.66
C THR A 34 -4.73 -3.27 13.84
N LEU A 35 -3.81 -4.21 13.68
CA LEU A 35 -4.02 -5.65 13.89
C LEU A 35 -3.16 -6.12 15.06
N THR A 36 -3.73 -6.97 15.91
CA THR A 36 -3.05 -7.59 17.05
C THR A 36 -2.98 -9.09 16.89
N LYS A 37 -1.96 -9.71 17.50
CA LYS A 37 -1.81 -11.16 17.49
C LYS A 37 -3.03 -11.88 18.11
N SER A 38 -3.49 -12.93 17.44
CA SER A 38 -4.52 -13.85 17.94
C SER A 38 -3.98 -14.85 18.98
N SER A 39 -4.82 -15.67 19.60
CA SER A 39 -4.41 -16.69 20.58
C SER A 39 -3.68 -17.91 19.98
N GLY A 40 -3.10 -17.76 18.80
CA GLY A 40 -2.38 -18.81 18.07
C GLY A 40 -1.03 -19.19 18.72
N PRO A 41 -0.31 -20.15 18.11
CA PRO A 41 0.97 -20.62 18.62
C PRO A 41 2.01 -19.49 18.75
N MET A 42 2.96 -19.67 19.66
CA MET A 42 4.05 -18.73 19.83
C MET A 42 4.99 -18.77 18.61
N ASN A 43 5.51 -17.61 18.21
CA ASN A 43 6.45 -17.52 17.10
C ASN A 43 7.72 -18.36 17.41
N PRO A 44 8.07 -19.36 16.59
CA PRO A 44 9.24 -20.19 16.83
C PRO A 44 10.57 -19.50 16.46
N TRP A 45 10.52 -18.32 15.83
CA TRP A 45 11.69 -17.59 15.33
C TRP A 45 12.00 -16.30 16.10
N GLY A 46 11.36 -16.08 17.25
CA GLY A 46 11.63 -14.94 18.12
C GLY A 46 10.36 -14.32 18.70
N GLU A 47 10.46 -13.06 19.10
CA GLU A 47 9.32 -12.33 19.64
C GLU A 47 8.31 -11.94 18.55
N ASP A 48 7.03 -12.01 18.90
CA ASP A 48 5.95 -11.51 18.06
C ASP A 48 5.93 -9.98 18.03
N ILE A 49 5.61 -9.42 16.85
CA ILE A 49 5.30 -8.00 16.74
C ILE A 49 3.89 -7.79 17.31
N LYS A 50 3.77 -6.99 18.36
CA LYS A 50 2.52 -6.81 19.12
C LYS A 50 1.39 -6.23 18.28
N GLU A 51 1.72 -5.21 17.49
CA GLU A 51 0.80 -4.46 16.65
C GLU A 51 1.41 -4.27 15.26
N ILE A 52 0.63 -4.61 14.24
CA ILE A 52 0.94 -4.35 12.84
C ILE A 52 -0.19 -3.55 12.21
N TYR A 53 0.08 -2.89 11.10
CA TYR A 53 -0.86 -2.02 10.43
C TYR A 53 -1.19 -2.57 9.05
N PHE A 54 -2.47 -2.60 8.70
CA PHE A 54 -2.97 -2.92 7.37
C PHE A 54 -3.39 -1.64 6.65
N ALA A 55 -2.84 -1.39 5.47
CA ALA A 55 -3.22 -0.28 4.62
C ALA A 55 -3.43 -0.76 3.18
N SER A 56 -4.31 -0.09 2.48
CA SER A 56 -4.54 -0.31 1.06
C SER A 56 -4.64 1.00 0.30
N HIS A 57 -4.29 0.95 -0.98
CA HIS A 57 -4.37 2.10 -1.87
C HIS A 57 -4.64 1.66 -3.31
N TYR A 58 -5.46 2.42 -4.02
CA TYR A 58 -5.74 2.20 -5.43
C TYR A 58 -4.98 3.20 -6.30
N PHE A 59 -4.16 2.69 -7.21
CA PHE A 59 -3.54 3.45 -8.29
C PHE A 59 -4.28 3.14 -9.59
N GLY A 60 -5.36 3.88 -9.85
CA GLY A 60 -6.27 3.56 -10.96
C GLY A 60 -6.96 2.23 -10.72
N LYS A 61 -6.64 1.22 -11.55
CA LYS A 61 -7.19 -0.15 -11.44
C LYS A 61 -6.27 -1.13 -10.72
N THR A 62 -5.12 -0.67 -10.23
CA THR A 62 -4.18 -1.47 -9.45
C THR A 62 -4.44 -1.28 -7.95
N LEU A 63 -4.63 -2.38 -7.23
CA LEU A 63 -4.74 -2.37 -5.77
C LEU A 63 -3.37 -2.70 -5.13
N ASN A 64 -2.86 -1.78 -4.33
CA ASN A 64 -1.73 -2.02 -3.43
C ASN A 64 -2.26 -2.35 -2.03
N VAL A 65 -1.77 -3.44 -1.44
CA VAL A 65 -2.07 -3.85 -0.06
C VAL A 65 -0.75 -3.96 0.69
N LYS A 66 -0.69 -3.40 1.90
CA LYS A 66 0.51 -3.35 2.73
C LYS A 66 0.17 -3.73 4.17
N ILE A 67 0.95 -4.66 4.72
CA ILE A 67 1.01 -4.96 6.15
C ILE A 67 2.37 -4.49 6.64
N PHE A 68 2.42 -3.63 7.66
CA PHE A 68 3.66 -2.98 8.07
C PHE A 68 3.72 -2.65 9.55
N VAL A 69 4.93 -2.32 10.01
CA VAL A 69 5.18 -1.62 11.28
C VAL A 69 6.25 -0.56 11.00
N GLY A 70 6.17 0.58 11.68
CA GLY A 70 7.12 1.69 11.47
C GLY A 70 8.57 1.29 11.73
N GLY A 71 9.50 1.86 10.96
CA GLY A 71 10.95 1.64 11.12
C GLY A 71 11.48 0.32 10.55
N ARG A 72 10.64 -0.49 9.89
CA ARG A 72 11.08 -1.65 9.13
C ARG A 72 11.68 -1.21 7.79
N TYR A 73 12.74 -1.89 7.37
CA TYR A 73 13.32 -1.67 6.05
C TYR A 73 12.28 -1.88 4.94
N GLU A 74 12.16 -0.88 4.08
CA GLU A 74 11.44 -0.95 2.81
C GLU A 74 12.47 -0.77 1.70
N PRO A 75 12.53 -1.68 0.71
CA PRO A 75 13.45 -1.51 -0.41
C PRO A 75 13.19 -0.17 -1.12
N PRO A 76 14.23 0.63 -1.41
CA PRO A 76 14.08 1.83 -2.22
C PRO A 76 13.73 1.39 -3.64
N LEU A 77 12.42 1.34 -3.92
CA LEU A 77 11.87 0.89 -5.19
C LEU A 77 11.00 1.98 -5.77
N ASP A 78 11.38 2.41 -6.96
CA ASP A 78 10.59 3.34 -7.75
C ASP A 78 9.50 2.56 -8.49
N LEU A 79 8.32 2.48 -7.87
CA LEU A 79 7.15 1.85 -8.46
C LEU A 79 6.34 2.90 -9.22
N PRO A 80 5.89 2.63 -10.45
CA PRO A 80 4.98 3.51 -11.16
C PRO A 80 3.72 3.78 -10.33
N ARG A 81 3.47 5.05 -10.00
CA ARG A 81 2.30 5.49 -9.22
C ARG A 81 1.17 6.03 -10.08
N GLU A 82 1.38 6.06 -11.39
CA GLU A 82 0.39 6.51 -12.33
C GLU A 82 -0.83 5.58 -12.31
N PRO A 83 -2.07 6.13 -12.33
CA PRO A 83 -3.27 5.33 -12.35
C PRO A 83 -3.28 4.33 -13.52
N SER A 84 -3.32 3.04 -13.22
CA SER A 84 -3.45 2.02 -14.25
C SER A 84 -4.85 2.02 -14.86
N LYS A 85 -4.96 1.52 -16.10
CA LYS A 85 -6.22 1.44 -16.85
C LYS A 85 -6.59 -0.01 -17.11
N SER A 86 -7.85 -0.34 -16.87
CA SER A 86 -8.45 -1.66 -17.09
C SER A 86 -9.97 -1.47 -17.23
N THR A 87 -10.63 -2.40 -17.92
CA THR A 87 -12.11 -2.49 -17.95
C THR A 87 -12.68 -3.18 -16.71
N GLU A 88 -11.80 -3.74 -15.88
CA GLU A 88 -12.14 -4.53 -14.71
C GLU A 88 -11.66 -3.84 -13.44
N ASP A 89 -12.41 -4.01 -12.37
CA ASP A 89 -12.15 -3.45 -11.04
C ASP A 89 -11.88 -4.55 -10.01
N LEU A 90 -11.13 -4.17 -8.97
CA LEU A 90 -10.78 -5.02 -7.83
C LEU A 90 -11.50 -4.52 -6.59
N GLU A 91 -12.21 -5.41 -5.92
CA GLU A 91 -12.90 -5.14 -4.65
C GLU A 91 -12.10 -5.76 -3.51
N LEU A 92 -11.69 -4.93 -2.54
CA LEU A 92 -11.04 -5.38 -1.31
C LEU A 92 -12.07 -5.46 -0.18
N THR A 93 -12.20 -6.64 0.42
CA THR A 93 -13.08 -6.87 1.57
C THR A 93 -12.25 -7.34 2.76
N THR A 94 -12.37 -6.65 3.89
CA THR A 94 -11.78 -7.05 5.18
C THR A 94 -12.85 -7.63 6.10
N TYR A 95 -12.47 -8.60 6.93
CA TYR A 95 -13.37 -9.31 7.84
C TYR A 95 -12.95 -9.04 9.28
N ASP A 96 -13.29 -7.84 9.78
CA ASP A 96 -12.71 -7.27 11.00
C ASP A 96 -13.26 -7.92 12.29
N GLU A 97 -14.44 -8.54 12.24
CA GLU A 97 -15.03 -9.25 13.38
C GLU A 97 -14.53 -10.69 13.52
N GLU A 98 -13.79 -11.19 12.52
CA GLU A 98 -13.27 -12.55 12.50
C GLU A 98 -11.86 -12.63 13.10
N ASN A 99 -11.59 -13.73 13.81
CA ASN A 99 -10.31 -14.00 14.46
C ASN A 99 -9.86 -15.42 14.09
N PRO A 100 -8.80 -15.57 13.26
CA PRO A 100 -7.84 -14.54 12.85
C PRO A 100 -8.36 -13.58 11.76
N PHE A 101 -7.75 -12.39 11.67
CA PHE A 101 -8.00 -11.43 10.60
C PHE A 101 -7.63 -12.00 9.22
N TYR A 102 -8.49 -11.76 8.23
CA TYR A 102 -8.18 -12.01 6.83
C TYR A 102 -8.87 -11.00 5.93
N PHE A 103 -8.44 -10.98 4.67
CA PHE A 103 -9.06 -10.17 3.63
C PHE A 103 -9.16 -10.98 2.34
N THR A 104 -10.05 -10.52 1.47
CA THR A 104 -10.18 -11.06 0.11
C THR A 104 -10.07 -9.93 -0.91
N VAL A 105 -9.54 -10.26 -2.08
CA VAL A 105 -9.60 -9.40 -3.26
C VAL A 105 -10.37 -10.15 -4.33
N SER A 106 -11.46 -9.55 -4.79
CA SER A 106 -12.34 -10.13 -5.79
C SER A 106 -12.38 -9.26 -7.04
N ARG A 107 -12.59 -9.90 -8.19
CA ARG A 107 -12.98 -9.18 -9.40
C ARG A 107 -14.41 -8.68 -9.22
N GLU A 108 -14.62 -7.36 -9.29
CA GLU A 108 -15.92 -6.75 -8.99
C GLU A 108 -17.03 -7.26 -9.93
N SER A 109 -16.73 -7.39 -11.23
CA SER A 109 -17.68 -7.76 -12.28
C SER A 109 -18.29 -9.16 -12.13
N THR A 110 -17.50 -10.12 -11.64
CA THR A 110 -17.91 -11.54 -11.52
C THR A 110 -17.98 -12.04 -10.09
N GLN A 111 -17.53 -11.23 -9.12
CA GLN A 111 -17.36 -11.62 -7.72
C GLN A 111 -16.43 -12.84 -7.55
N THR A 112 -15.56 -13.09 -8.52
CA THR A 112 -14.57 -14.16 -8.43
C THR A 112 -13.45 -13.72 -7.49
N LYS A 113 -13.26 -14.46 -6.40
CA LYS A 113 -12.13 -14.28 -5.49
C LYS A 113 -10.82 -14.57 -6.23
N LEU A 114 -9.97 -13.55 -6.34
CA LEU A 114 -8.64 -13.63 -6.94
C LEU A 114 -7.57 -13.86 -5.88
N TRP A 115 -7.81 -13.37 -4.67
CA TRP A 115 -6.94 -13.52 -3.51
C TRP A 115 -7.80 -13.76 -2.28
N ASP A 116 -7.48 -14.79 -1.50
CA ASP A 116 -8.19 -15.13 -0.27
C ASP A 116 -7.17 -15.57 0.79
N THR A 117 -7.02 -14.79 1.86
CA THR A 117 -6.10 -15.12 2.95
C THR A 117 -6.74 -15.90 4.09
N SER A 118 -8.03 -16.27 3.99
CA SER A 118 -8.73 -17.04 5.05
C SER A 118 -8.17 -18.45 5.24
N LEU A 119 -7.41 -18.97 4.27
CA LEU A 119 -6.85 -20.32 4.32
C LEU A 119 -5.65 -20.47 5.27
N GLY A 120 -5.13 -19.38 5.81
CA GLY A 120 -3.91 -19.35 6.62
C GLY A 120 -4.09 -19.58 8.12
N GLU A 121 -5.14 -20.31 8.54
CA GLU A 121 -5.35 -20.67 9.96
C GLU A 121 -4.27 -21.58 10.55
#